data_AF-A0A1G9A5E8-F1
#
_entry.id   AF-A0A1G9A5E8-F1
#
_cell.length_a   1.000
_cell.length_b   1.000
_cell.length_c   1.000
_cell.angle_alpha   90.00
_cell.angle_beta   90.00
_cell.angle_gamma   90.00
#
_symmetry.space_group_name_H-M   'P 1'
#
loop_
_entity.id
_entity.type
_entity.pdbx_description
1 polymer ?
#
loop_
_entity_poly.entity_id
_entity_poly.type
_entity_poly.pdbx_seq_one_letter_code
_entity_poly.pdbx_strand_id
1 'polypeptide(L)'
;MTSETYLDAPGTENAGRRLSQAVEEFKGSLRSLNYELERDHGCWSDDEIGKQFESSYLDEANKTRESLRKLQESLTEFADVGLPNVVSNIQELDSSYGDVMKQYRSRLEEYRSKMAEHMLPPDNEKSS
;
A
#
# COMPACT_ATOMS: atom_id res chain seq x y z
N MET A 1 -14.62 -6.48 -25.23
CA MET A 1 -15.09 -6.52 -23.83
C MET A 1 -13.98 -7.13 -22.99
N THR A 2 -13.11 -6.31 -22.42
CA THR A 2 -12.06 -6.76 -21.50
C THR A 2 -12.69 -6.88 -20.12
N SER A 3 -13.03 -8.11 -19.71
CA SER A 3 -13.36 -8.40 -18.31
C SER A 3 -12.06 -8.46 -17.51
N GLU A 4 -11.45 -7.31 -17.26
CA GLU A 4 -10.29 -7.22 -16.38
C GLU A 4 -10.78 -7.16 -14.93
N THR A 5 -11.27 -8.30 -14.45
CA THR A 5 -11.46 -8.60 -13.02
C THR A 5 -10.16 -9.13 -12.41
N TYR A 6 -9.02 -8.55 -12.81
CA TYR A 6 -7.72 -8.82 -12.19
C TYR A 6 -7.35 -7.58 -11.37
N LEU A 7 -7.00 -7.79 -10.11
CA LEU A 7 -6.46 -6.74 -9.26
C LEU A 7 -5.05 -6.39 -9.78
N ASP A 8 -4.75 -5.11 -9.95
CA ASP A 8 -3.42 -4.63 -10.38
C ASP A 8 -2.39 -4.79 -9.25
N ALA A 9 -1.97 -6.04 -9.03
CA ALA A 9 -0.97 -6.40 -8.04
C ALA A 9 0.39 -5.70 -8.30
N PRO A 10 0.90 -5.60 -9.55
CA PRO A 10 2.11 -4.83 -9.84
C PRO A 10 1.98 -3.34 -9.49
N GLY A 11 0.85 -2.71 -9.81
CA GLY A 11 0.60 -1.30 -9.45
C GLY A 11 0.52 -1.09 -7.95
N THR A 12 -0.11 -2.02 -7.22
CA THR A 12 -0.21 -2.00 -5.76
C THR A 12 1.16 -2.15 -5.10
N GLU A 13 1.99 -3.07 -5.60
CA GLU A 13 3.36 -3.26 -5.10
C GLU A 13 4.22 -1.99 -5.31
N ASN A 14 4.12 -1.39 -6.50
CA ASN A 14 4.85 -0.15 -6.80
C ASN A 14 4.39 1.00 -5.90
N ALA A 15 3.08 1.16 -5.69
CA ALA A 15 2.55 2.13 -4.74
C ALA A 15 3.08 1.90 -3.31
N GLY A 16 3.15 0.64 -2.87
CA GLY A 16 3.73 0.26 -1.58
C GLY A 16 5.20 0.66 -1.43
N ARG A 17 6.02 0.42 -2.46
CA ARG A 17 7.44 0.84 -2.47
C ARG A 17 7.60 2.36 -2.41
N ARG A 18 6.78 3.11 -3.16
CA ARG A 18 6.81 4.58 -3.15
C ARG A 18 6.44 5.15 -1.79
N LEU A 19 5.44 4.57 -1.13
CA LEU A 19 5.05 4.97 0.22
C LEU A 19 6.16 4.68 1.23
N SER A 20 6.79 3.50 1.15
CA SER A 20 7.92 3.14 2.01
C SER A 20 9.08 4.11 1.86
N GLN A 21 9.41 4.49 0.62
CA GLN A 21 10.44 5.51 0.34
C GLN A 21 10.08 6.87 0.96
N ALA A 22 8.83 7.33 0.82
CA ALA A 22 8.39 8.59 1.40
C ALA A 22 8.50 8.62 2.93
N VAL A 23 8.27 7.48 3.59
CA VAL A 23 8.45 7.34 5.05
C VAL A 23 9.93 7.45 5.44
N GLU A 24 10.85 6.88 4.66
CA GLU A 24 12.29 7.05 4.90
C GLU A 24 12.76 8.50 4.71
N GLU A 25 12.24 9.19 3.70
CA GLU A 25 12.52 10.63 3.48
C GLU A 25 12.01 11.49 4.65
N PHE A 26 10.81 11.17 5.16
CA PHE A 26 10.26 11.82 6.36
C PHE A 26 11.13 11.56 7.60
N LYS A 27 11.58 10.32 7.83
CA LYS A 27 12.51 9.96 8.92
C LYS A 27 13.80 10.76 8.85
N GLY A 28 14.39 10.91 7.65
CA GLY A 28 15.60 11.71 7.44
C GLY A 28 15.38 13.20 7.75
N SER A 29 14.25 13.74 7.31
CA SER A 29 13.87 15.14 7.58
C SER A 29 13.67 15.40 9.07
N LEU A 30 13.02 14.48 9.78
CA LEU A 30 12.80 14.59 11.23
C LEU A 30 14.10 14.50 12.02
N ARG A 31 15.04 13.63 11.61
CA ARG A 31 16.39 13.58 12.21
C ARG A 31 17.13 14.91 12.04
N SER A 32 17.05 15.51 10.85
CA SER A 32 17.69 16.80 10.57
C SER A 32 17.10 17.92 11.41
N LEU A 33 15.76 17.97 11.52
CA LEU A 33 15.07 18.92 12.40
C LEU A 33 15.50 18.76 13.87
N ASN A 34 15.52 17.53 14.38
CA ASN A 34 15.94 17.28 15.76
C ASN A 34 17.39 17.71 16.00
N TYR A 35 18.29 17.46 15.05
CA TYR A 35 19.69 17.87 15.14
C TYR A 35 19.84 19.40 15.24
N GLU A 36 19.16 20.16 14.36
CA GLU A 36 19.23 21.63 14.41
C GLU A 36 18.64 22.19 15.70
N LEU A 37 17.53 21.63 16.18
CA LEU A 37 16.91 22.05 17.45
C LEU A 37 17.78 21.72 18.67
N GLU A 38 18.52 20.61 18.66
CA GLU A 38 19.43 20.23 19.73
C GLU A 38 20.74 21.02 19.69
N ARG A 39 21.23 21.37 18.50
CA ARG A 39 22.46 22.18 18.36
C ARG A 39 22.34 23.51 19.08
N ASP A 40 21.18 24.14 18.98
CA ASP A 40 20.94 25.48 19.52
C ASP A 40 20.33 25.43 20.95
N HIS A 41 20.19 24.23 21.53
CA HIS A 41 19.67 24.05 22.88
C HIS A 41 20.68 24.57 23.92
N GLY A 42 20.25 25.52 24.76
CA GLY A 42 21.11 26.16 25.75
C GLY A 42 22.00 27.28 25.19
N CYS A 43 21.78 27.71 23.95
CA CYS A 43 22.43 28.91 23.39
C CYS A 43 21.83 30.23 23.90
N TRP A 44 20.76 30.16 24.69
CA TRP A 44 20.11 31.32 25.29
C TRP A 44 20.87 31.80 26.51
N SER A 45 20.87 33.11 26.72
CA SER A 45 21.51 33.77 27.84
C SER A 45 20.86 33.35 29.18
N ASP A 46 21.67 33.26 30.25
CA ASP A 46 21.19 32.97 31.62
C ASP A 46 20.40 34.12 32.27
N ASP A 47 20.30 35.26 31.58
CA ASP A 47 19.50 36.39 32.00
C ASP A 47 17.99 36.10 31.96
N GLU A 48 17.22 37.01 32.54
CA GLU A 48 15.78 36.85 32.70
C GLU A 48 15.07 36.74 31.35
N ILE A 49 15.57 37.45 30.32
CA ILE A 49 15.06 37.42 28.95
C ILE A 49 15.33 36.06 28.30
N GLY A 50 16.55 35.53 28.40
CA GLY A 50 16.91 34.23 27.83
C GLY A 50 16.16 33.07 28.49
N LYS A 51 15.97 33.10 29.81
CA LYS A 51 15.12 32.12 30.53
C LYS A 51 13.65 32.19 30.13
N GLN A 52 13.12 33.40 29.92
CA GLN A 52 11.73 33.59 29.53
C GLN A 52 11.50 33.15 28.07
N PHE A 53 12.48 33.36 27.20
CA PHE A 53 12.48 32.84 25.83
C PHE A 53 12.54 31.31 25.82
N GLU A 54 13.47 30.72 26.57
CA GLU A 54 13.58 29.26 26.73
C GLU A 54 12.26 28.67 27.22
N SER A 55 11.70 29.21 28.32
CA SER A 55 10.43 28.75 28.88
C SER A 55 9.25 28.85 27.91
N SER A 56 9.22 29.84 27.01
CA SER A 56 8.09 30.06 26.11
C SER A 56 8.16 29.23 24.82
N TYR A 57 9.36 28.80 24.42
CA TYR A 57 9.56 28.03 23.19
C TYR A 57 9.80 26.53 23.45
N LEU A 58 10.57 26.18 24.49
CA LEU A 58 11.11 24.84 24.67
C LEU A 58 10.04 23.77 24.88
N ASP A 59 9.03 24.08 25.70
CA ASP A 59 7.95 23.14 26.04
C ASP A 59 7.10 22.78 24.81
N GLU A 60 6.73 23.78 24.02
CA GLU A 60 5.90 23.59 22.82
C GLU A 60 6.70 22.91 21.70
N ALA A 61 7.99 23.26 21.58
CA ALA A 61 8.92 22.56 20.69
C ALA A 61 9.04 21.09 21.09
N ASN A 62 9.19 20.76 22.37
CA ASN A 62 9.31 19.39 22.86
C ASN A 62 8.03 18.57 22.60
N LYS A 63 6.84 19.14 22.84
CA LYS A 63 5.56 18.48 22.51
C LYS A 63 5.43 18.21 21.02
N THR A 64 5.83 19.16 20.18
CA THR A 64 5.82 19.02 18.72
C THR A 64 6.77 17.91 18.28
N ARG A 65 7.99 17.87 18.81
CA ARG A 65 8.99 16.82 18.55
C ARG A 65 8.47 15.44 18.91
N GLU A 66 7.84 15.30 20.08
CA GLU A 66 7.23 14.05 20.51
C GLU A 66 6.07 13.61 19.60
N SER A 67 5.27 14.56 19.13
CA SER A 67 4.17 14.28 18.19
C SER A 67 4.68 13.83 16.83
N LEU A 68 5.74 14.46 16.33
CA LEU A 68 6.42 14.05 15.09
C LEU A 68 7.07 12.67 15.23
N ARG A 69 7.63 12.35 16.40
CA ARG A 69 8.18 11.02 16.68
C ARG A 69 7.09 9.94 16.63
N LYS A 70 5.94 10.18 17.25
CA LYS A 70 4.80 9.25 17.19
C LYS A 70 4.31 9.07 15.75
N LEU A 71 4.20 10.15 14.99
CA LEU A 71 3.85 10.08 13.57
C LEU A 71 4.86 9.23 12.78
N GLN A 72 6.16 9.41 13.03
CA GLN A 72 7.21 8.61 12.43
C GLN A 72 7.05 7.12 12.73
N GLU A 73 6.77 6.76 13.99
CA GLU A 73 6.55 5.38 14.42
C GLU A 73 5.34 4.77 13.71
N SER A 74 4.19 5.47 13.68
CA SER A 74 2.99 5.00 12.98
C SER A 74 3.20 4.85 11.46
N LEU A 75 3.91 5.77 10.82
CA LEU A 75 4.23 5.69 9.40
C LEU A 75 5.18 4.53 9.09
N THR A 76 6.14 4.27 9.99
CA THR A 76 7.07 3.14 9.87
C THR A 76 6.31 1.82 10.00
N GLU A 77 5.44 1.67 11.00
CA GLU A 77 4.60 0.47 11.15
C GLU A 77 3.70 0.23 9.93
N PHE A 78 3.08 1.30 9.43
CA PHE A 78 2.27 1.20 8.21
C PHE A 78 3.10 0.78 6.99
N ALA A 79 4.31 1.33 6.83
CA ALA A 79 5.19 1.00 5.71
C ALA A 79 5.74 -0.43 5.79
N ASP A 80 6.21 -0.85 6.96
CA ASP A 80 6.93 -2.11 7.15
C ASP A 80 6.00 -3.31 7.34
N VAL A 81 4.78 -3.07 7.85
CA VAL A 81 3.83 -4.15 8.19
C VAL A 81 2.52 -3.98 7.44
N GLY A 82 1.90 -2.80 7.52
CA GLY A 82 0.56 -2.56 6.96
C GLY A 82 0.50 -2.74 5.44
N LEU A 83 1.38 -2.05 4.71
CA LEU A 83 1.42 -2.09 3.24
C LEU A 83 1.74 -3.50 2.71
N PRO A 84 2.78 -4.21 3.20
CA PRO A 84 3.05 -5.58 2.77
C PRO A 84 1.87 -6.52 3.00
N ASN A 85 1.18 -6.41 4.14
CA ASN A 85 0.00 -7.24 4.42
C ASN A 85 -1.14 -6.95 3.44
N VAL A 86 -1.40 -5.68 3.12
CA VAL A 86 -2.42 -5.29 2.13
C VAL A 86 -2.06 -5.83 0.73
N VAL A 87 -0.80 -5.69 0.32
CA VAL A 87 -0.30 -6.22 -0.96
C VAL A 87 -0.48 -7.75 -1.02
N SER A 88 -0.09 -8.46 0.05
CA SER A 88 -0.24 -9.92 0.14
C SER A 88 -1.70 -10.33 0.02
N ASN A 89 -2.60 -9.68 0.76
CA ASN A 89 -4.03 -9.98 0.70
C ASN A 89 -4.62 -9.75 -0.70
N ILE A 90 -4.18 -8.70 -1.40
CA ILE A 90 -4.60 -8.42 -2.77
C ILE A 90 -4.10 -9.49 -3.74
N GLN A 91 -2.84 -9.93 -3.60
CA GLN A 91 -2.27 -11.00 -4.42
C GLN A 91 -2.96 -12.35 -4.19
N GLU A 92 -3.31 -12.67 -2.95
CA GLU A 92 -4.08 -13.87 -2.61
C GLU A 92 -5.49 -13.82 -3.21
N LEU A 93 -6.17 -12.67 -3.10
CA LEU A 93 -7.47 -12.46 -3.73
C LEU A 93 -7.38 -12.64 -5.24
N ASP A 94 -6.43 -11.99 -5.91
CA ASP A 94 -6.24 -12.09 -7.36
C ASP A 94 -6.00 -13.54 -7.81
N SER A 95 -5.16 -14.28 -7.09
CA SER A 95 -4.90 -15.70 -7.33
C SER A 95 -6.17 -16.55 -7.19
N SER A 96 -6.94 -16.32 -6.12
CA SER A 96 -8.19 -17.04 -5.86
C SER A 96 -9.25 -16.79 -6.92
N TYR A 97 -9.43 -15.53 -7.35
CA TYR A 97 -10.35 -15.16 -8.42
C TYR A 97 -9.90 -15.73 -9.76
N GLY A 98 -8.60 -15.70 -10.05
CA GLY A 98 -8.01 -16.29 -11.25
C GLY A 98 -8.32 -17.78 -11.36
N ASP A 99 -8.18 -18.53 -10.26
CA ASP A 99 -8.43 -19.97 -10.25
C ASP A 99 -9.93 -20.31 -10.37
N VAL A 100 -10.81 -19.56 -9.71
CA VAL A 100 -12.26 -19.68 -9.88
C VAL A 100 -12.65 -19.44 -11.34
N MET A 101 -12.12 -18.39 -11.97
CA MET A 101 -12.43 -18.07 -13.37
C MET A 101 -11.90 -19.12 -14.35
N LYS A 102 -10.73 -19.71 -14.09
CA LYS A 102 -10.22 -20.86 -14.88
C LYS A 102 -11.18 -22.05 -14.77
N GLN A 103 -11.62 -22.40 -13.56
CA GLN A 103 -12.57 -23.51 -13.36
C GLN A 103 -13.90 -23.28 -14.10
N TYR A 104 -14.45 -22.07 -14.02
CA TYR A 104 -15.66 -21.70 -14.75
C TYR A 104 -15.48 -21.83 -16.26
N ARG A 105 -14.34 -21.38 -16.82
CA ARG A 105 -14.04 -21.49 -18.25
C ARG A 105 -13.94 -22.94 -18.69
N SER A 106 -13.19 -23.78 -17.97
CA SER A 106 -13.07 -25.21 -18.27
C SER A 106 -14.43 -25.92 -18.27
N ARG A 107 -15.29 -25.60 -17.30
CA ARG A 107 -16.64 -26.19 -17.21
C ARG A 107 -17.55 -25.77 -18.37
N LEU A 108 -17.45 -24.52 -18.82
CA LEU A 108 -18.19 -24.03 -19.99
C LEU A 108 -17.70 -24.71 -21.28
N GLU A 109 -16.40 -24.93 -21.43
CA GLU A 109 -15.82 -25.65 -22.58
C GLU A 109 -16.24 -27.12 -22.60
N GLU A 110 -16.26 -27.79 -21.45
CA GLU A 110 -16.74 -29.16 -21.33
C GLU A 110 -18.24 -29.26 -21.68
N TYR A 111 -19.05 -28.33 -21.18
CA TYR A 111 -20.48 -28.28 -21.49
C TYR A 111 -20.75 -28.04 -22.98
N ARG A 112 -19.99 -27.13 -23.61
CA ARG A 112 -20.05 -26.87 -25.06
C ARG A 112 -19.64 -28.09 -25.87
N SER A 113 -18.60 -28.81 -25.45
CA SER A 113 -18.13 -30.02 -26.14
C SER A 113 -19.18 -31.14 -26.09
N LYS A 114 -19.80 -31.38 -24.93
CA LYS A 114 -20.89 -32.36 -24.79
C LYS A 114 -22.14 -31.99 -25.60
N MET A 115 -22.48 -30.71 -25.67
CA MET A 115 -23.57 -30.21 -26.53
C MET A 115 -23.26 -30.45 -28.01
N ALA A 116 -22.01 -30.26 -28.44
CA ALA A 116 -21.59 -30.52 -29.82
C ALA A 116 -21.59 -32.01 -30.18
N GLU A 117 -21.22 -32.90 -29.25
CA GLU A 117 -21.31 -34.36 -29.43
C GLU A 117 -22.76 -34.87 -29.50
N HIS A 118 -23.70 -34.22 -28.81
CA HIS A 118 -25.11 -34.61 -28.80
C HIS A 118 -25.98 -33.95 -29.88
N MET A 119 -25.46 -32.98 -30.64
CA MET A 119 -26.12 -32.52 -31.86
C MET A 119 -25.71 -33.41 -33.04
N LEU A 120 -26.63 -34.28 -33.46
CA LEU A 120 -26.53 -35.00 -34.75
C LEU A 120 -26.30 -33.96 -35.87
N PRO A 121 -25.38 -34.21 -36.83
CA PRO A 121 -25.30 -33.38 -38.02
C PRO A 121 -26.67 -33.43 -38.72
N PRO A 122 -27.14 -32.32 -39.31
CA PRO A 122 -28.41 -32.34 -40.03
C PRO A 122 -28.33 -33.44 -41.08
N ASP A 123 -29.32 -34.34 -41.07
CA ASP A 123 -29.46 -35.35 -42.11
C ASP A 123 -29.46 -34.62 -43.45
N ASN A 124 -28.38 -34.77 -44.20
CA ASN A 124 -28.35 -34.44 -45.62
C ASN A 124 -29.25 -35.47 -46.32
N GLU A 125 -30.57 -35.27 -46.21
CA GLU A 125 -31.53 -35.92 -47.10
C GLU A 125 -31.21 -35.45 -48.51
N LYS A 126 -30.59 -36.35 -49.26
CA LYS A 126 -30.40 -36.27 -50.70
C LYS A 126 -31.74 -35.97 -51.35
N SER A 127 -31.91 -34.74 -51.83
CA SER A 127 -32.92 -34.43 -52.84
C SER A 127 -32.53 -35.19 -54.12
N SER A 128 -33.27 -36.26 -54.44
CA SER A 128 -33.30 -36.89 -55.76
C SER A 128 -34.35 -36.23 -56.64
#